data_AF-A0A9R0DW51-F1
#
_entry.id   AF-A0A9R0DW51-F1
#
_cell.length_a   1.000
_cell.length_b   1.000
_cell.length_c   1.000
_cell.angle_alpha   90.00
_cell.angle_beta   90.00
_cell.angle_gamma   90.00
#
_symmetry.space_group_name_H-M   'P 1'
#
loop_
_entity.id
_entity.type
_entity.pdbx_description
1 polymer ?
#
loop_
_entity_poly.entity_id
_entity_poly.type
_entity_poly.pdbx_seq_one_letter_code
_entity_poly.pdbx_strand_id
1 'polypeptide(L)'
;MFEDKMGMTVTSGSVALSKDEKNLIGISIGGGAPLCPCLYIVQIFDNTPASKDGTLQSGDELVGVNGQSVKGKTKVEVAKMIQSAKDEVTINYNKLHADPKQGKSLDIIMKKMKHRLVENMSSGAADALGLSRAILCNDTLVAKLNELRETETTYKRLVENAKRMLKAYFDLLQTYKSVGDIFAAIGVREPQARASEAFTKFGQYHRLLERDGIKMLKALKPILSDMGTYLNKAIPDTKLTIRKYADTKFEYLSYCLKVKEMDDEEYGYNALQEPLYRVETGNYEYRLILRCRQDARTRFARLRSDVLVKLELLENKKTQDVAYQLRRFIQGLALYHNESVEHLKDNATLFPVEVDLSQNAFQYKSTAQIIQDNPEEEEELEFGKEIHEYHDIADLDSKEAKLMNRRQTKDNDDTESSEQLLPDFDSVALTYDKVDKADNMDKSDNMDNLTLLTELGLADTNVQDDFGDFQNGLLDEFLPKASGDDKNDIFDKLLSDFSLLNK
;
A
#
# COMPACT_ATOMS: atom_id res chain seq x y z
N MET A 1 -22.47 -11.28 -55.75
CA MET A 1 -22.62 -11.38 -54.28
C MET A 1 -22.51 -9.98 -53.72
N PHE A 2 -23.46 -9.57 -52.88
CA PHE A 2 -23.38 -8.33 -52.12
C PHE A 2 -22.29 -8.51 -51.04
N GLU A 3 -21.32 -7.60 -50.97
CA GLU A 3 -20.35 -7.56 -49.86
C GLU A 3 -21.05 -6.99 -48.62
N ASP A 4 -21.06 -7.74 -47.52
CA ASP A 4 -21.54 -7.22 -46.23
C ASP A 4 -20.41 -6.48 -45.52
N LYS A 5 -20.36 -5.17 -45.73
CA LYS A 5 -19.32 -4.31 -45.16
C LYS A 5 -19.59 -3.93 -43.70
N MET A 6 -20.75 -4.30 -43.13
CA MET A 6 -21.19 -3.88 -41.79
C MET A 6 -21.09 -2.36 -41.53
N GLY A 7 -21.20 -1.53 -42.58
CA GLY A 7 -21.03 -0.08 -42.49
C GLY A 7 -19.58 0.42 -42.36
N MET A 8 -18.58 -0.47 -42.40
CA MET A 8 -17.16 -0.09 -42.42
C MET A 8 -16.74 0.45 -43.79
N THR A 9 -15.81 1.40 -43.77
CA THR A 9 -15.25 2.00 -45.00
C THR A 9 -13.85 1.44 -45.27
N VAL A 10 -13.43 1.53 -46.53
CA VAL A 10 -12.09 1.11 -46.95
C VAL A 10 -11.38 2.20 -47.72
N THR A 11 -10.07 2.32 -47.53
CA THR A 11 -9.21 3.23 -48.30
C THR A 11 -8.08 2.45 -48.95
N SER A 12 -7.94 2.55 -50.27
CA SER A 12 -6.87 1.89 -50.99
C SER A 12 -5.54 2.62 -50.79
N GLY A 13 -4.46 1.85 -50.66
CA GLY A 13 -3.10 2.36 -50.52
C GLY A 13 -2.08 1.38 -51.07
N SER A 14 -0.82 1.82 -51.11
CA SER A 14 0.33 1.01 -51.50
C SER A 14 1.50 1.34 -50.61
N VAL A 15 2.24 0.33 -50.17
CA VAL A 15 3.42 0.47 -49.33
C VAL A 15 4.54 -0.41 -49.86
N ALA A 16 5.75 0.14 -49.95
CA ALA A 16 6.96 -0.61 -50.28
C ALA A 16 7.68 -0.98 -48.98
N LEU A 17 7.91 -2.28 -48.79
CA LEU A 17 8.57 -2.82 -47.60
C LEU A 17 9.85 -3.52 -48.00
N SER A 18 10.97 -3.10 -47.41
CA SER A 18 12.24 -3.82 -47.48
C SER A 18 12.17 -5.05 -46.58
N LYS A 19 12.60 -6.20 -47.10
CA LYS A 19 12.56 -7.46 -46.35
C LYS A 19 13.62 -7.52 -45.26
N ASP A 20 13.37 -8.33 -44.24
CA ASP A 20 14.36 -8.61 -43.21
C ASP A 20 15.42 -9.63 -43.67
N GLU A 21 16.41 -9.89 -42.81
CA GLU A 21 17.48 -10.87 -43.03
C GLU A 21 16.95 -12.30 -43.27
N LYS A 22 15.69 -12.58 -42.91
CA LYS A 22 15.02 -13.87 -43.10
C LYS A 22 14.19 -13.91 -44.39
N ASN A 23 14.29 -12.89 -45.24
CA ASN A 23 13.48 -12.73 -46.46
C ASN A 23 11.96 -12.66 -46.17
N LEU A 24 11.57 -12.07 -45.02
CA LEU A 24 10.19 -11.90 -44.58
C LEU A 24 9.84 -10.42 -44.39
N ILE A 25 8.56 -10.09 -44.56
CA ILE A 25 8.00 -8.78 -44.20
C ILE A 25 7.26 -8.76 -42.86
N GLY A 26 6.91 -9.94 -42.33
CA GLY A 26 6.31 -10.08 -41.00
C GLY A 26 4.79 -9.94 -40.91
N ILE A 27 4.05 -10.43 -41.91
CA ILE A 27 2.58 -10.51 -41.87
C ILE A 27 2.11 -11.97 -41.96
N SER A 28 0.98 -12.26 -41.32
CA SER A 28 0.21 -13.50 -41.50
C SER A 28 -1.01 -13.22 -42.35
N ILE A 29 -1.32 -14.12 -43.29
CA ILE A 29 -2.38 -13.94 -44.30
C ILE A 29 -3.51 -14.95 -44.05
N GLY A 30 -4.75 -14.46 -44.03
CA GLY A 30 -5.99 -15.23 -43.92
C GLY A 30 -6.87 -15.06 -45.16
N GLY A 31 -7.94 -15.85 -45.23
CA GLY A 31 -8.87 -15.87 -46.36
C GLY A 31 -8.27 -16.49 -47.63
N GLY A 32 -8.69 -15.94 -48.78
CA GLY A 32 -8.32 -16.41 -50.12
C GLY A 32 -9.20 -17.52 -50.68
N ALA A 33 -8.98 -17.80 -51.97
CA ALA A 33 -9.75 -18.79 -52.72
C ALA A 33 -9.55 -20.22 -52.19
N PRO A 34 -10.55 -21.13 -52.33
CA PRO A 34 -11.86 -20.91 -52.96
C PRO A 34 -12.93 -20.35 -52.02
N LEU A 35 -12.67 -20.31 -50.71
CA LEU A 35 -13.70 -20.10 -49.68
C LEU A 35 -14.01 -18.62 -49.44
N CYS A 36 -13.00 -17.75 -49.50
CA CYS A 36 -13.14 -16.31 -49.24
C CYS A 36 -12.71 -15.50 -50.47
N PRO A 37 -13.51 -14.52 -50.93
CA PRO A 37 -13.19 -13.74 -52.13
C PRO A 37 -12.00 -12.78 -51.95
N CYS A 38 -11.64 -12.45 -50.70
CA CYS A 38 -10.56 -11.54 -50.36
C CYS A 38 -9.47 -12.21 -49.51
N LEU A 39 -8.26 -11.64 -49.56
CA LEU A 39 -7.15 -11.99 -48.67
C LEU A 39 -6.97 -10.85 -47.68
N TYR A 40 -6.73 -11.15 -46.42
CA TYR A 40 -6.55 -10.13 -45.38
C TYR A 40 -5.44 -10.48 -44.41
N ILE A 41 -4.92 -9.46 -43.74
CA ILE A 41 -3.85 -9.61 -42.75
C ILE A 41 -4.45 -10.10 -41.44
N VAL A 42 -4.05 -11.29 -40.98
CA VAL A 42 -4.48 -11.86 -39.70
C VAL A 42 -3.68 -11.28 -38.54
N GLN A 43 -2.38 -11.12 -38.74
CA GLN A 43 -1.47 -10.64 -37.70
C GLN A 43 -0.26 -9.96 -38.33
N ILE A 44 0.24 -8.95 -37.64
CA ILE A 44 1.56 -8.37 -37.87
C ILE A 44 2.45 -8.80 -36.72
N PHE A 45 3.65 -9.28 -37.05
CA PHE A 45 4.61 -9.75 -36.05
C PHE A 45 5.50 -8.59 -35.59
N ASP A 46 5.71 -8.48 -34.28
CA ASP A 46 6.55 -7.44 -33.70
C ASP A 46 7.99 -7.54 -34.24
N ASN A 47 8.70 -6.40 -34.29
CA ASN A 47 10.09 -6.29 -34.76
C ASN A 47 10.35 -6.66 -36.23
N THR A 48 9.29 -6.78 -37.04
CA THR A 48 9.39 -7.03 -38.48
C THR A 48 9.28 -5.76 -39.32
N PRO A 49 9.65 -5.77 -40.62
CA PRO A 49 9.52 -4.60 -41.48
C PRO A 49 8.11 -4.00 -41.50
N ALA A 50 7.06 -4.83 -41.62
CA ALA A 50 5.68 -4.35 -41.61
C ALA A 50 5.28 -3.71 -40.26
N SER A 51 5.78 -4.25 -39.14
CA SER A 51 5.54 -3.66 -37.81
C SER A 51 6.24 -2.33 -37.61
N LYS A 52 7.45 -2.15 -38.16
CA LYS A 52 8.25 -0.93 -38.03
C LYS A 52 7.72 0.20 -38.92
N ASP A 53 7.26 -0.15 -40.12
CA ASP A 53 6.62 0.78 -41.04
C ASP A 53 5.26 1.26 -40.51
N GLY A 54 4.45 0.34 -39.94
CA GLY A 54 3.20 0.68 -39.27
C GLY A 54 2.02 1.02 -40.19
N THR A 55 2.22 1.04 -41.52
CA THR A 55 1.14 1.33 -42.48
C THR A 55 0.12 0.20 -42.55
N LEU A 56 0.58 -1.05 -42.55
CA LEU A 56 -0.27 -2.23 -42.58
C LEU A 56 -0.78 -2.58 -41.18
N GLN A 57 -1.96 -3.19 -41.10
CA GLN A 57 -2.63 -3.44 -39.83
C GLN A 57 -3.61 -4.63 -39.98
N SER A 58 -3.82 -5.42 -38.92
CA SER A 58 -4.62 -6.66 -38.92
C SER A 58 -6.09 -6.38 -39.27
N GLY A 59 -6.64 -7.08 -40.25
CA GLY A 59 -7.94 -6.80 -40.86
C GLY A 59 -7.87 -6.02 -42.18
N ASP A 60 -6.71 -5.47 -42.56
CA ASP A 60 -6.50 -4.88 -43.88
C ASP A 60 -6.57 -5.95 -44.97
N GLU A 61 -7.20 -5.62 -46.09
CA GLU A 61 -7.29 -6.51 -47.26
C GLU A 61 -6.06 -6.32 -48.15
N LEU A 62 -5.50 -7.42 -48.66
CA LEU A 62 -4.45 -7.44 -49.65
C LEU A 62 -5.08 -7.49 -51.04
N VAL A 63 -4.79 -6.49 -51.87
CA VAL A 63 -5.32 -6.40 -53.25
C VAL A 63 -4.28 -6.65 -54.32
N GLY A 64 -2.99 -6.46 -54.01
CA GLY A 64 -1.91 -6.77 -54.95
C GLY A 64 -0.53 -6.87 -54.31
N VAL A 65 0.38 -7.55 -55.01
CA VAL A 65 1.80 -7.69 -54.66
C VAL A 65 2.62 -7.35 -55.91
N ASN A 66 3.54 -6.38 -55.81
CA ASN A 66 4.39 -5.89 -56.91
C ASN A 66 3.59 -5.57 -58.19
N GLY A 67 2.44 -4.89 -58.04
CA GLY A 67 1.56 -4.52 -59.14
C GLY A 67 0.70 -5.67 -59.70
N GLN A 68 0.87 -6.90 -59.24
CA GLN A 68 0.02 -8.03 -59.63
C GLN A 68 -1.16 -8.19 -58.67
N SER A 69 -2.37 -8.32 -59.21
CA SER A 69 -3.56 -8.60 -58.41
C SER A 69 -3.46 -9.94 -57.68
N VAL A 70 -3.97 -9.98 -56.45
CA VAL A 70 -4.08 -11.22 -55.65
C VAL A 70 -5.52 -11.74 -55.56
N LYS A 71 -6.49 -11.08 -56.20
CA LYS A 71 -7.88 -11.53 -56.23
C LYS A 71 -7.99 -12.92 -56.85
N GLY A 72 -8.70 -13.83 -56.16
CA GLY A 72 -8.87 -15.21 -56.60
C GLY A 72 -7.67 -16.13 -56.35
N LYS A 73 -6.59 -15.63 -55.72
CA LYS A 73 -5.44 -16.46 -55.32
C LYS A 73 -5.65 -17.06 -53.93
N THR A 74 -4.96 -18.15 -53.66
CA THR A 74 -4.88 -18.77 -52.33
C THR A 74 -3.87 -18.02 -51.45
N LYS A 75 -4.01 -18.13 -50.12
CA LYS A 75 -3.04 -17.58 -49.16
C LYS A 75 -1.60 -18.08 -49.40
N VAL A 76 -1.45 -19.32 -49.86
CA VAL A 76 -0.13 -19.92 -50.17
C VAL A 76 0.50 -19.29 -51.40
N GLU A 77 -0.28 -19.02 -52.45
CA GLU A 77 0.20 -18.35 -53.67
C GLU A 77 0.65 -16.92 -53.37
N VAL A 78 -0.12 -16.17 -52.59
CA VAL A 78 0.26 -14.80 -52.21
C VAL A 78 1.52 -14.79 -51.34
N ALA A 79 1.63 -15.71 -50.39
CA ALA A 79 2.86 -15.88 -49.61
C ALA A 79 4.08 -16.16 -50.51
N LYS A 80 3.93 -17.04 -51.52
CA LYS A 80 4.98 -17.31 -52.52
C LYS A 80 5.32 -16.09 -53.36
N MET A 81 4.33 -15.28 -53.76
CA MET A 81 4.57 -14.03 -54.51
C MET A 81 5.41 -13.05 -53.70
N ILE A 82 5.10 -12.87 -52.41
CA ILE A 82 5.87 -12.01 -51.50
C ILE A 82 7.28 -12.57 -51.32
N GLN A 83 7.43 -13.88 -51.11
CA GLN A 83 8.73 -14.53 -50.93
C GLN A 83 9.60 -14.48 -52.20
N SER A 84 8.99 -14.50 -53.39
CA SER A 84 9.69 -14.47 -54.69
C SER A 84 10.21 -13.09 -55.07
N ALA A 85 9.70 -12.02 -54.44
CA ALA A 85 10.31 -10.70 -54.56
C ALA A 85 11.76 -10.75 -54.01
N LYS A 86 12.66 -9.89 -54.50
CA LYS A 86 14.04 -9.84 -53.98
C LYS A 86 14.09 -9.06 -52.67
N ASP A 87 14.61 -7.83 -52.72
CA ASP A 87 14.91 -7.05 -51.52
C ASP A 87 13.74 -6.20 -51.04
N GLU A 88 12.86 -5.79 -51.97
CA GLU A 88 11.70 -4.96 -51.71
C GLU A 88 10.43 -5.59 -52.27
N VAL A 89 9.33 -5.43 -51.55
CA VAL A 89 8.00 -5.83 -52.00
C VAL A 89 7.01 -4.68 -51.82
N THR A 90 6.27 -4.37 -52.88
CA THR A 90 5.17 -3.41 -52.86
C THR A 90 3.87 -4.15 -52.58
N ILE A 91 3.20 -3.80 -51.48
CA ILE A 91 1.91 -4.34 -51.09
C ILE A 91 0.84 -3.29 -51.39
N ASN A 92 -0.10 -3.64 -52.27
CA ASN A 92 -1.31 -2.85 -52.47
C ASN A 92 -2.38 -3.39 -51.52
N TYR A 93 -2.99 -2.52 -50.73
CA TYR A 93 -3.93 -2.90 -49.69
C TYR A 93 -5.18 -2.01 -49.68
N ASN A 94 -6.27 -2.54 -49.12
CA ASN A 94 -7.44 -1.79 -48.72
C ASN A 94 -7.47 -1.72 -47.19
N LYS A 95 -7.23 -0.51 -46.68
CA LYS A 95 -7.27 -0.20 -45.25
C LYS A 95 -8.68 -0.35 -44.72
N LEU A 96 -8.89 -1.16 -43.69
CA LEU A 96 -10.19 -1.28 -43.05
C LEU A 96 -10.36 -0.22 -41.95
N HIS A 97 -11.30 0.70 -42.12
CA HIS A 97 -11.67 1.66 -41.07
C HIS A 97 -12.79 1.08 -40.22
N ALA A 98 -12.36 0.35 -39.19
CA ALA A 98 -13.22 -0.28 -38.20
C ALA A 98 -13.32 0.62 -36.95
N ASP A 99 -14.52 0.84 -36.43
CA ASP A 99 -14.70 1.46 -35.11
C ASP A 99 -14.53 0.39 -34.02
N PRO A 100 -13.55 0.49 -33.11
CA PRO A 100 -13.37 -0.45 -32.03
C PRO A 100 -14.60 -0.67 -31.15
N LYS A 101 -15.53 0.31 -31.10
CA LYS A 101 -16.81 0.17 -30.38
C LYS A 101 -17.68 -0.94 -30.94
N GLN A 102 -17.66 -1.17 -32.25
CA GLN A 102 -18.43 -2.23 -32.90
C GLN A 102 -17.95 -3.62 -32.49
N GLY A 103 -16.67 -3.78 -32.13
CA GLY A 103 -16.11 -5.05 -31.67
C GLY A 103 -16.42 -5.37 -30.20
N LYS A 104 -16.98 -4.43 -29.42
CA LYS A 104 -17.34 -4.63 -28.00
C LYS A 104 -18.71 -5.29 -27.85
N SER A 105 -18.83 -6.54 -28.26
CA SER A 105 -20.07 -7.31 -28.11
C SER A 105 -20.27 -7.81 -26.68
N LEU A 106 -21.52 -8.15 -26.32
CA LEU A 106 -21.85 -8.81 -25.05
C LEU A 106 -21.04 -10.10 -24.83
N ASP A 107 -20.77 -10.82 -25.92
CA ASP A 107 -19.94 -12.02 -25.91
C ASP A 107 -18.48 -11.72 -25.48
N ILE A 108 -17.87 -10.65 -25.99
CA ILE A 108 -16.53 -10.21 -25.54
C ILE A 108 -16.55 -9.80 -24.07
N ILE A 109 -17.61 -9.12 -23.62
CA ILE A 109 -17.77 -8.72 -22.22
C ILE A 109 -17.89 -9.95 -21.29
N MET A 110 -18.70 -10.94 -21.68
CA MET A 110 -18.84 -12.20 -20.94
C MET A 110 -17.52 -12.98 -20.89
N LYS A 111 -16.79 -13.05 -22.01
CA LYS A 111 -15.45 -13.64 -22.06
C LYS A 111 -14.47 -12.92 -21.12
N LYS A 112 -14.50 -11.58 -21.08
CA LYS A 112 -13.67 -10.77 -20.18
C LYS A 112 -14.01 -11.04 -18.72
N MET A 113 -15.29 -11.12 -18.37
CA MET A 113 -15.77 -11.46 -17.03
C MET A 113 -15.32 -12.86 -16.61
N LYS A 114 -15.43 -13.85 -17.51
CA LYS A 114 -14.92 -15.20 -17.29
C LYS A 114 -13.42 -15.16 -16.95
N HIS A 115 -12.61 -14.43 -17.71
CA HIS A 115 -11.18 -14.31 -17.43
C HIS A 115 -10.90 -13.70 -16.05
N ARG A 116 -11.65 -12.67 -15.67
CA ARG A 116 -11.52 -12.01 -14.36
C ARG A 116 -11.84 -12.95 -13.19
N LEU A 117 -12.87 -13.80 -13.33
CA LEU A 117 -13.25 -14.76 -12.30
C LEU A 117 -12.21 -15.88 -12.15
N VAL A 118 -11.76 -16.42 -13.29
CA VAL A 118 -10.84 -17.57 -13.31
C VAL A 118 -9.44 -17.21 -12.78
N GLU A 119 -8.99 -15.95 -12.91
CA GLU A 119 -7.66 -15.53 -12.41
C GLU A 119 -7.56 -15.59 -10.88
N ASN A 120 -8.68 -15.43 -10.16
CA ASN A 120 -8.70 -15.49 -8.69
C ASN A 120 -9.06 -16.88 -8.14
N MET A 121 -9.30 -17.87 -9.01
CA MET A 121 -9.68 -19.23 -8.60
C MET A 121 -8.48 -20.17 -8.62
N SER A 122 -8.47 -21.12 -7.68
CA SER A 122 -7.52 -22.23 -7.74
C SER A 122 -7.80 -23.11 -8.96
N SER A 123 -6.78 -23.83 -9.42
CA SER A 123 -6.90 -24.77 -10.53
C SER A 123 -8.06 -25.76 -10.34
N GLY A 124 -8.14 -26.35 -9.14
CA GLY A 124 -9.20 -27.32 -8.81
C GLY A 124 -10.60 -26.71 -8.79
N ALA A 125 -10.76 -25.47 -8.31
CA ALA A 125 -12.06 -24.80 -8.27
C ALA A 125 -12.54 -24.41 -9.69
N ALA A 126 -11.64 -23.93 -10.54
CA ALA A 126 -11.97 -23.57 -11.92
C ALA A 126 -12.35 -24.82 -12.75
N ASP A 127 -11.61 -25.91 -12.58
CA ASP A 127 -11.87 -27.17 -13.28
C ASP A 127 -13.21 -27.80 -12.80
N ALA A 128 -13.54 -27.71 -11.50
CA ALA A 128 -14.83 -28.13 -10.96
C ALA A 128 -16.02 -27.33 -11.51
N LEU A 129 -15.83 -26.06 -11.84
CA LEU A 129 -16.83 -25.19 -12.45
C LEU A 129 -16.85 -25.26 -13.99
N GLY A 130 -16.01 -26.11 -14.60
CA GLY A 130 -15.91 -26.25 -16.05
C GLY A 130 -15.33 -25.02 -16.76
N LEU A 131 -14.65 -24.11 -16.03
CA LEU A 131 -14.09 -22.89 -16.58
C LEU A 131 -12.73 -23.17 -17.22
N SER A 132 -12.71 -23.36 -18.55
CA SER A 132 -11.47 -23.64 -19.29
C SER A 132 -10.42 -22.54 -19.11
N ARG A 133 -9.21 -22.91 -18.66
CA ARG A 133 -8.05 -22.04 -18.43
C ARG A 133 -7.11 -21.85 -19.62
N ALA A 134 -7.48 -22.30 -20.82
CA ALA A 134 -6.57 -22.50 -21.97
C ALA A 134 -5.71 -21.29 -22.40
N ILE A 135 -5.99 -20.08 -21.90
CA ILE A 135 -5.30 -18.83 -22.23
C ILE A 135 -4.82 -18.07 -20.95
N LEU A 136 -5.19 -18.51 -19.75
CA LEU A 136 -4.74 -17.88 -18.49
C LEU A 136 -3.37 -18.42 -18.09
N CYS A 137 -2.31 -17.70 -18.48
CA CYS A 137 -0.98 -17.92 -17.93
C CYS A 137 -0.90 -17.38 -16.49
N ASN A 138 -0.16 -18.10 -15.63
CA ASN A 138 0.35 -17.63 -14.35
C ASN A 138 1.12 -16.32 -14.58
N ASP A 139 0.45 -15.18 -14.41
CA ASP A 139 1.04 -13.88 -14.69
C ASP A 139 1.87 -13.43 -13.49
N THR A 140 3.17 -13.35 -13.71
CA THR A 140 4.14 -12.95 -12.69
C THR A 140 3.85 -11.55 -12.15
N LEU A 141 3.25 -10.65 -12.96
CA LEU A 141 2.90 -9.30 -12.52
C LEU A 141 1.68 -9.30 -11.58
N VAL A 142 0.74 -10.23 -11.79
CA VAL A 142 -0.40 -10.41 -10.88
C VAL A 142 0.06 -11.09 -9.59
N ALA A 143 0.99 -12.04 -9.66
CA ALA A 143 1.64 -12.59 -8.47
C ALA A 143 2.37 -11.51 -7.64
N LYS A 144 3.08 -10.60 -8.31
CA LYS A 144 3.72 -9.43 -7.69
C LYS A 144 2.72 -8.49 -7.01
N LEU A 145 1.48 -8.40 -7.48
CA LEU A 145 0.42 -7.65 -6.80
C LEU A 145 0.09 -8.24 -5.42
N ASN A 146 0.10 -9.56 -5.28
CA ASN A 146 -0.14 -10.22 -4.00
C ASN A 146 1.03 -9.99 -3.02
N GLU A 147 2.27 -10.08 -3.50
CA GLU A 147 3.47 -9.74 -2.70
C GLU A 147 3.45 -8.28 -2.23
N LEU A 148 2.95 -7.35 -3.06
CA LEU A 148 2.75 -5.95 -2.68
C LEU A 148 1.70 -5.78 -1.57
N ARG A 149 0.63 -6.59 -1.54
CA ARG A 149 -0.38 -6.56 -0.47
C ARG A 149 0.20 -7.00 0.88
N GLU A 150 1.06 -8.01 0.88
CA GLU A 150 1.78 -8.44 2.09
C GLU A 150 2.75 -7.38 2.60
N THR A 151 3.51 -6.76 1.66
CA THR A 151 4.42 -5.65 1.97
C THR A 151 3.67 -4.45 2.54
N GLU A 152 2.54 -4.09 1.94
CA GLU A 152 1.66 -3.03 2.42
C GLU A 152 1.16 -3.30 3.84
N THR A 153 0.72 -4.52 4.12
CA THR A 153 0.23 -4.92 5.45
C THR A 153 1.32 -4.79 6.50
N THR A 154 2.52 -5.27 6.19
CA THR A 154 3.69 -5.15 7.08
C THR A 154 4.02 -3.68 7.35
N TYR A 155 4.03 -2.86 6.31
CA TYR A 155 4.38 -1.44 6.43
C TYR A 155 3.30 -0.62 7.16
N LYS A 156 2.02 -0.94 6.93
CA LYS A 156 0.89 -0.37 7.68
C LYS A 156 1.03 -0.65 9.18
N ARG A 157 1.31 -1.89 9.56
CA ARG A 157 1.55 -2.28 10.96
C ARG A 157 2.75 -1.55 11.57
N LEU A 158 3.83 -1.36 10.82
CA LEU A 158 4.99 -0.61 11.27
C LEU A 158 4.63 0.84 11.63
N VAL A 159 3.91 1.53 10.73
CA VAL A 159 3.47 2.92 10.96
C VAL A 159 2.48 3.01 12.13
N GLU A 160 1.55 2.08 12.24
CA GLU A 160 0.60 2.01 13.35
C GLU A 160 1.29 1.79 14.70
N ASN A 161 2.25 0.87 14.77
CA ASN A 161 3.02 0.63 15.99
C ASN A 161 3.85 1.86 16.39
N ALA A 162 4.48 2.53 15.42
CA ALA A 162 5.23 3.75 15.70
C ALA A 162 4.31 4.89 16.22
N LYS A 163 3.10 5.04 15.67
CA LYS A 163 2.08 5.97 16.21
C LYS A 163 1.67 5.62 17.64
N ARG A 164 1.35 4.35 17.91
CA ARG A 164 0.99 3.87 19.26
C ARG A 164 2.11 4.13 20.26
N MET A 165 3.36 3.90 19.85
CA MET A 165 4.53 4.18 20.67
C MET A 165 4.64 5.68 21.00
N LEU A 166 4.52 6.57 20.01
CA LEU A 166 4.56 8.03 20.27
C LEU A 166 3.40 8.49 21.16
N LYS A 167 2.21 7.87 21.03
CA LYS A 167 1.09 8.12 21.93
C LYS A 167 1.39 7.70 23.37
N ALA A 168 1.98 6.52 23.57
CA ALA A 168 2.41 6.08 24.89
C ALA A 168 3.49 7.00 25.50
N TYR A 169 4.44 7.48 24.68
CA TYR A 169 5.39 8.52 25.12
C TYR A 169 4.65 9.79 25.53
N PHE A 170 3.69 10.27 24.73
CA PHE A 170 2.91 11.44 25.10
C PHE A 170 2.21 11.30 26.46
N ASP A 171 1.56 10.15 26.71
CA ASP A 171 0.86 9.90 27.98
C ASP A 171 1.84 9.81 29.16
N LEU A 172 3.05 9.26 28.94
CA LEU A 172 4.13 9.28 29.92
C LEU A 172 4.60 10.72 30.23
N LEU A 173 4.74 11.57 29.21
CA LEU A 173 5.17 12.96 29.39
C LEU A 173 4.13 13.78 30.18
N GLN A 174 2.83 13.53 29.97
CA GLN A 174 1.77 14.12 30.80
C GLN A 174 1.89 13.71 32.28
N THR A 175 2.31 12.47 32.52
CA THR A 175 2.59 11.98 33.87
C THR A 175 3.80 12.68 34.47
N TYR A 176 4.89 12.85 33.70
CA TYR A 176 6.06 13.61 34.15
C TYR A 176 5.71 15.05 34.53
N LYS A 177 4.92 15.76 33.71
CA LYS A 177 4.43 17.09 34.06
C LYS A 177 3.68 17.09 35.39
N SER A 178 2.72 16.18 35.53
CA SER A 178 1.88 16.08 36.74
C SER A 178 2.70 15.80 37.99
N VAL A 179 3.65 14.85 37.91
CA VAL A 179 4.61 14.56 38.99
C VAL A 179 5.46 15.79 39.30
N GLY A 180 5.98 16.45 38.28
CA GLY A 180 6.77 17.66 38.42
C GLY A 180 6.04 18.79 39.15
N ASP A 181 4.76 19.00 38.82
CA ASP A 181 3.89 19.99 39.45
C ASP A 181 3.61 19.68 40.91
N ILE A 182 3.32 18.41 41.23
CA ILE A 182 3.08 17.95 42.61
C ILE A 182 4.33 18.14 43.47
N PHE A 183 5.50 17.68 43.01
CA PHE A 183 6.74 17.79 43.78
C PHE A 183 7.20 19.23 43.96
N ALA A 184 7.00 20.10 42.97
CA ALA A 184 7.22 21.53 43.14
C ALA A 184 6.29 22.13 44.20
N ALA A 185 5.01 21.73 44.24
CA ALA A 185 4.06 22.20 45.25
C ALA A 185 4.39 21.70 46.67
N ILE A 186 4.85 20.46 46.80
CA ILE A 186 5.35 19.90 48.08
C ILE A 186 6.59 20.69 48.52
N GLY A 187 7.55 20.90 47.63
CA GLY A 187 8.79 21.63 47.93
C GLY A 187 8.54 23.03 48.51
N VAL A 188 7.56 23.78 47.98
CA VAL A 188 7.21 25.12 48.48
C VAL A 188 6.57 25.09 49.88
N ARG A 189 5.89 24.00 50.25
CA ARG A 189 5.18 23.87 51.54
C ARG A 189 6.01 23.17 52.61
N GLU A 190 7.15 22.58 52.24
CA GLU A 190 8.01 21.80 53.13
C GLU A 190 8.80 22.71 54.09
N PRO A 191 8.62 22.59 55.42
CA PRO A 191 9.30 23.44 56.39
C PRO A 191 10.81 23.17 56.49
N GLN A 192 11.28 21.95 56.19
CA GLN A 192 12.71 21.65 56.21
C GLN A 192 13.39 22.12 54.92
N ALA A 193 14.27 23.13 55.02
CA ALA A 193 14.93 23.75 53.86
C ALA A 193 15.62 22.74 52.91
N ARG A 194 16.30 21.72 53.46
CA ARG A 194 16.98 20.69 52.66
C ARG A 194 16.00 19.81 51.87
N ALA A 195 14.88 19.43 52.47
CA ALA A 195 13.83 18.63 51.82
C ALA A 195 13.05 19.48 50.80
N SER A 196 12.75 20.74 51.15
CA SER A 196 12.17 21.73 50.24
C SER A 196 12.97 21.89 48.95
N GLU A 197 14.29 22.03 49.06
CA GLU A 197 15.18 22.14 47.90
C GLU A 197 15.21 20.85 47.07
N ALA A 198 15.27 19.68 47.72
CA ALA A 198 15.27 18.37 47.06
C ALA A 198 13.97 18.12 46.27
N PHE A 199 12.80 18.33 46.88
CA PHE A 199 11.52 18.18 46.19
C PHE A 199 11.36 19.18 45.04
N THR A 200 11.81 20.42 45.22
CA THR A 200 11.78 21.43 44.16
C THR A 200 12.65 21.03 42.96
N LYS A 201 13.88 20.57 43.20
CA LYS A 201 14.79 20.08 42.15
C LYS A 201 14.23 18.85 41.45
N PHE A 202 13.66 17.91 42.19
CA PHE A 202 13.02 16.71 41.64
C PHE A 202 11.83 17.06 40.74
N GLY A 203 11.02 18.04 41.17
CA GLY A 203 9.89 18.54 40.38
C GLY A 203 10.32 19.25 39.10
N GLN A 204 11.36 20.09 39.18
CA GLN A 204 11.95 20.75 38.01
C GLN A 204 12.53 19.73 37.01
N TYR A 205 13.22 18.70 37.48
CA TYR A 205 13.74 17.61 36.65
C TYR A 205 12.62 16.92 35.84
N HIS A 206 11.50 16.57 36.47
CA HIS A 206 10.37 15.95 35.75
C HIS A 206 9.74 16.88 34.70
N ARG A 207 9.69 18.19 34.97
CA ARG A 207 9.26 19.18 33.96
C ARG A 207 10.25 19.31 32.79
N LEU A 208 11.55 19.15 33.02
CA LEU A 208 12.55 19.12 31.95
C LEU A 208 12.39 17.90 31.06
N LEU A 209 12.16 16.71 31.63
CA LEU A 209 11.86 15.49 30.88
C LEU A 209 10.62 15.66 29.99
N GLU A 210 9.54 16.26 30.52
CA GLU A 210 8.35 16.55 29.73
C GLU A 210 8.67 17.47 28.54
N ARG A 211 9.36 18.58 28.81
CA ARG A 211 9.71 19.57 27.79
C ARG A 211 10.53 18.95 26.66
N ASP A 212 11.55 18.18 27.01
CA ASP A 212 12.46 17.57 26.02
C ASP A 212 11.76 16.42 25.27
N GLY A 213 10.87 15.68 25.92
CA GLY A 213 10.02 14.70 25.24
C GLY A 213 9.00 15.32 24.29
N ILE A 214 8.43 16.49 24.59
CA ILE A 214 7.55 17.21 23.66
C ILE A 214 8.33 17.65 22.41
N LYS A 215 9.59 18.12 22.58
CA LYS A 215 10.45 18.43 21.43
C LYS A 215 10.71 17.20 20.56
N MET A 216 10.98 16.05 21.17
CA MET A 216 11.12 14.77 20.46
C MET A 216 9.87 14.42 19.66
N LEU A 217 8.67 14.51 20.28
CA LEU A 217 7.41 14.22 19.59
C LEU A 217 7.19 15.13 18.38
N LYS A 218 7.47 16.44 18.52
CA LYS A 218 7.38 17.41 17.42
C LYS A 218 8.36 17.09 16.28
N ALA A 219 9.57 16.63 16.60
CA ALA A 219 10.57 16.25 15.61
C ALA A 219 10.24 14.93 14.88
N LEU A 220 9.64 13.97 15.58
CA LEU A 220 9.30 12.64 15.04
C LEU A 220 7.99 12.61 14.25
N LYS A 221 7.05 13.52 14.54
CA LYS A 221 5.76 13.62 13.83
C LYS A 221 5.89 13.71 12.29
N PRO A 222 6.68 14.60 11.69
CA PRO A 222 6.79 14.69 10.23
C PRO A 222 7.32 13.38 9.61
N ILE A 223 8.22 12.68 10.29
CA ILE A 223 8.78 11.40 9.83
C ILE A 223 7.66 10.35 9.67
N LEU A 224 6.71 10.29 10.61
CA LEU A 224 5.55 9.40 10.47
C LEU A 224 4.64 9.76 9.29
N SER A 225 4.48 11.05 8.99
CA SER A 225 3.72 11.50 7.81
C SER A 225 4.42 11.10 6.51
N ASP A 226 5.76 11.21 6.49
CA ASP A 226 6.57 10.83 5.34
C ASP A 226 6.48 9.32 5.10
N MET A 227 6.61 8.52 6.17
CA MET A 227 6.35 7.07 6.11
C MET A 227 4.95 6.77 5.57
N GLY A 228 3.92 7.49 6.04
CA GLY A 228 2.55 7.37 5.54
C GLY A 228 2.39 7.67 4.03
N THR A 229 3.27 8.46 3.42
CA THR A 229 3.19 8.80 1.98
C THR A 229 3.43 7.59 1.07
N TYR A 230 4.35 6.69 1.46
CA TYR A 230 4.57 5.44 0.74
C TYR A 230 3.30 4.58 0.73
N LEU A 231 2.63 4.46 1.89
CA LEU A 231 1.41 3.67 2.06
C LEU A 231 0.19 4.28 1.34
N ASN A 232 -0.01 5.59 1.47
CA ASN A 232 -1.25 6.24 1.05
C ASN A 232 -1.21 6.77 -0.39
N LYS A 233 -0.02 6.93 -0.99
CA LYS A 233 0.12 7.45 -2.37
C LYS A 233 0.83 6.47 -3.30
N ALA A 234 2.01 5.98 -2.94
CA ALA A 234 2.85 5.20 -3.84
C ALA A 234 2.30 3.79 -4.12
N ILE A 235 1.89 3.07 -3.07
CA ILE A 235 1.30 1.73 -3.22
C ILE A 235 -0.04 1.78 -3.99
N PRO A 236 -1.01 2.66 -3.66
CA PRO A 236 -2.28 2.74 -4.39
C PRO A 236 -2.11 3.07 -5.88
N ASP A 237 -1.21 3.97 -6.23
CA ASP A 237 -0.92 4.33 -7.63
C ASP A 237 -0.34 3.13 -8.42
N THR A 238 0.57 2.38 -7.81
CA THR A 238 1.14 1.16 -8.42
C THR A 238 0.07 0.09 -8.60
N LYS A 239 -0.74 -0.15 -7.56
CA LYS A 239 -1.89 -1.08 -7.62
C LYS A 239 -2.88 -0.71 -8.72
N LEU A 240 -3.20 0.58 -8.87
CA LEU A 240 -4.09 1.07 -9.93
C LEU A 240 -3.53 0.74 -11.32
N THR A 241 -2.22 0.92 -11.50
CA THR A 241 -1.54 0.64 -12.77
C THR A 241 -1.58 -0.86 -13.10
N ILE A 242 -1.33 -1.72 -12.11
CA ILE A 242 -1.44 -3.18 -12.27
C ILE A 242 -2.88 -3.60 -12.59
N ARG A 243 -3.89 -2.98 -11.95
CA ARG A 243 -5.31 -3.24 -12.27
C ARG A 243 -5.65 -2.87 -13.71
N LYS A 244 -5.19 -1.71 -14.20
CA LYS A 244 -5.38 -1.28 -15.60
C LYS A 244 -4.71 -2.25 -16.59
N TYR A 245 -3.52 -2.73 -16.25
CA TYR A 245 -2.82 -3.77 -17.01
C TYR A 245 -3.64 -5.07 -17.08
N ALA A 246 -4.10 -5.60 -15.94
CA ALA A 246 -4.89 -6.83 -15.88
C ALA A 246 -6.20 -6.70 -16.67
N ASP A 247 -6.88 -5.56 -16.58
CA ASP A 247 -8.12 -5.33 -17.32
C ASP A 247 -7.90 -5.32 -18.85
N THR A 248 -6.83 -4.68 -19.31
CA THR A 248 -6.45 -4.65 -20.74
C THR A 248 -5.99 -6.02 -21.23
N LYS A 249 -5.27 -6.77 -20.38
CA LYS A 249 -4.90 -8.17 -20.64
C LYS A 249 -6.15 -9.01 -20.87
N PHE A 250 -7.14 -8.95 -19.98
CA PHE A 250 -8.38 -9.71 -20.13
C PHE A 250 -9.16 -9.33 -21.38
N GLU A 251 -9.19 -8.05 -21.73
CA GLU A 251 -9.77 -7.60 -22.99
C GLU A 251 -9.06 -8.24 -24.20
N TYR A 252 -7.72 -8.20 -24.24
CA TYR A 252 -6.93 -8.84 -25.29
C TYR A 252 -7.18 -10.37 -25.37
N LEU A 253 -7.19 -11.06 -24.23
CA LEU A 253 -7.45 -12.51 -24.18
C LEU A 253 -8.86 -12.85 -24.66
N SER A 254 -9.84 -12.00 -24.38
CA SER A 254 -11.22 -12.18 -24.85
C SER A 254 -11.30 -12.13 -26.37
N TYR A 255 -10.59 -11.19 -27.00
CA TYR A 255 -10.49 -11.14 -28.47
C TYR A 255 -9.73 -12.34 -29.03
N CYS A 256 -8.66 -12.80 -28.38
CA CYS A 256 -7.96 -14.02 -28.79
C CYS A 256 -8.87 -15.25 -28.78
N LEU A 257 -9.69 -15.39 -27.72
CA LEU A 257 -10.66 -16.47 -27.62
C LEU A 257 -11.74 -16.36 -28.71
N LYS A 258 -12.23 -15.14 -29.00
CA LYS A 258 -13.22 -14.95 -30.07
C LYS A 258 -12.66 -15.26 -31.45
N VAL A 259 -11.42 -14.84 -31.75
CA VAL A 259 -10.77 -15.20 -33.01
C VAL A 259 -10.66 -16.72 -33.15
N LYS A 260 -10.22 -17.41 -32.09
CA LYS A 260 -10.13 -18.88 -32.10
C LYS A 260 -11.49 -19.54 -32.33
N GLU A 261 -12.54 -19.06 -31.65
CA GLU A 261 -13.91 -19.56 -31.84
C GLU A 261 -14.37 -19.41 -33.30
N MET A 262 -14.09 -18.26 -33.92
CA MET A 262 -14.41 -18.02 -35.33
C MET A 262 -13.55 -18.87 -36.29
N ASP A 263 -12.29 -19.13 -35.96
CA ASP A 263 -11.42 -20.03 -36.73
C ASP A 263 -11.93 -21.48 -36.64
N ASP A 264 -12.35 -21.93 -35.45
CA ASP A 264 -12.88 -23.27 -35.21
C ASP A 264 -14.25 -23.45 -35.91
N GLU A 265 -15.10 -22.42 -35.92
CA GLU A 265 -16.34 -22.37 -36.70
C GLU A 265 -16.07 -22.49 -38.20
N GLU A 266 -15.17 -21.67 -38.75
CA GLU A 266 -14.77 -21.73 -40.16
C GLU A 266 -14.25 -23.13 -40.52
N TYR A 267 -13.41 -23.74 -39.66
CA TYR A 267 -12.93 -25.10 -39.87
C TYR A 267 -14.06 -26.13 -39.87
N GLY A 268 -15.04 -26.01 -38.98
CA GLY A 268 -16.20 -26.89 -38.89
C GLY A 268 -17.06 -26.87 -40.17
N TYR A 269 -17.44 -25.68 -40.64
CA TYR A 269 -18.19 -25.51 -41.90
C TYR A 269 -17.43 -26.05 -43.10
N ASN A 270 -16.11 -25.79 -43.17
CA ASN A 270 -15.25 -26.32 -44.23
C ASN A 270 -15.19 -27.85 -44.23
N ALA A 271 -15.13 -28.48 -43.05
CA ALA A 271 -15.12 -29.94 -42.92
C ALA A 271 -16.45 -30.57 -43.37
N LEU A 272 -17.57 -29.87 -43.17
CA LEU A 272 -18.90 -30.27 -43.62
C LEU A 272 -19.17 -29.92 -45.10
N GLN A 273 -18.26 -29.17 -45.74
CA GLN A 273 -18.45 -28.60 -47.09
C GLN A 273 -19.67 -27.68 -47.21
N GLU A 274 -20.04 -27.02 -46.11
CA GLU A 274 -21.14 -26.06 -46.09
C GLU A 274 -20.62 -24.63 -46.26
N PRO A 275 -21.31 -23.78 -47.06
CA PRO A 275 -20.92 -22.39 -47.23
C PRO A 275 -21.20 -21.60 -45.95
N LEU A 276 -20.26 -20.75 -45.56
CA LEU A 276 -20.41 -19.82 -44.43
C LEU A 276 -20.57 -18.39 -44.97
N TYR A 277 -21.77 -17.82 -44.85
CA TYR A 277 -22.14 -16.53 -45.44
C TYR A 277 -21.15 -15.39 -45.11
N ARG A 278 -20.70 -15.32 -43.85
CA ARG A 278 -19.70 -14.33 -43.40
C ARG A 278 -18.40 -14.41 -44.20
N VAL A 279 -17.93 -15.62 -44.52
CA VAL A 279 -16.68 -15.85 -45.26
C VAL A 279 -16.86 -15.51 -46.73
N GLU A 280 -17.99 -15.92 -47.32
CA GLU A 280 -18.32 -15.66 -48.74
C GLU A 280 -18.46 -14.17 -49.06
N THR A 281 -18.82 -13.36 -48.07
CA THR A 281 -19.01 -11.90 -48.22
C THR A 281 -17.79 -11.05 -47.85
N GLY A 282 -16.62 -11.69 -47.64
CA GLY A 282 -15.34 -10.99 -47.41
C GLY A 282 -14.93 -10.87 -45.93
N ASN A 283 -15.65 -11.55 -45.05
CA ASN A 283 -15.28 -11.77 -43.65
C ASN A 283 -15.02 -10.51 -42.82
N TYR A 284 -15.88 -9.50 -42.97
CA TYR A 284 -15.71 -8.20 -42.32
C TYR A 284 -15.79 -8.27 -40.79
N GLU A 285 -16.67 -9.09 -40.21
CA GLU A 285 -16.77 -9.25 -38.75
C GLU A 285 -15.47 -9.83 -38.15
N TYR A 286 -14.88 -10.86 -38.75
CA TYR A 286 -13.61 -11.41 -38.28
C TYR A 286 -12.49 -10.36 -38.39
N ARG A 287 -12.45 -9.62 -39.51
CA ARG A 287 -11.46 -8.55 -39.73
C ARG A 287 -11.60 -7.42 -38.71
N LEU A 288 -12.83 -7.07 -38.30
CA LEU A 288 -13.11 -6.14 -37.20
C LEU A 288 -12.53 -6.69 -35.88
N ILE A 289 -12.78 -7.96 -35.55
CA ILE A 289 -12.23 -8.59 -34.34
C ILE A 289 -10.69 -8.64 -34.36
N LEU A 290 -10.08 -8.90 -35.52
CA LEU A 290 -8.63 -8.85 -35.68
C LEU A 290 -8.06 -7.45 -35.39
N ARG A 291 -8.75 -6.40 -35.83
CA ARG A 291 -8.37 -5.00 -35.53
C ARG A 291 -8.45 -4.74 -34.03
N CYS A 292 -9.58 -5.05 -33.41
CA CYS A 292 -9.77 -4.87 -31.97
C CYS A 292 -8.74 -5.66 -31.14
N ARG A 293 -8.40 -6.89 -31.58
CA ARG A 293 -7.34 -7.70 -30.98
C ARG A 293 -5.97 -7.03 -31.06
N GLN A 294 -5.61 -6.48 -32.22
CA GLN A 294 -4.35 -5.76 -32.39
C GLN A 294 -4.28 -4.54 -31.46
N ASP A 295 -5.34 -3.73 -31.43
CA ASP A 295 -5.38 -2.53 -30.60
C ASP A 295 -5.28 -2.88 -29.10
N ALA A 296 -5.99 -3.92 -28.66
CA ALA A 296 -5.91 -4.43 -27.31
C ALA A 296 -4.51 -4.96 -26.97
N ARG A 297 -3.86 -5.68 -27.89
CA ARG A 297 -2.47 -6.17 -27.74
C ARG A 297 -1.49 -5.02 -27.54
N THR A 298 -1.59 -3.97 -28.35
CA THR A 298 -0.70 -2.81 -28.26
C THR A 298 -0.86 -2.08 -26.93
N ARG A 299 -2.11 -1.86 -26.47
CA ARG A 299 -2.37 -1.28 -25.14
C ARG A 299 -1.83 -2.17 -24.01
N PHE A 300 -2.06 -3.48 -24.11
CA PHE A 300 -1.57 -4.46 -23.14
C PHE A 300 -0.03 -4.46 -23.04
N ALA A 301 0.67 -4.48 -24.18
CA ALA A 301 2.13 -4.46 -24.22
C ALA A 301 2.73 -3.17 -23.64
N ARG A 302 2.10 -2.02 -23.91
CA ARG A 302 2.49 -0.73 -23.32
C ARG A 302 2.34 -0.76 -21.79
N LEU A 303 1.15 -1.13 -21.30
CA LEU A 303 0.89 -1.20 -19.85
C LEU A 303 1.77 -2.22 -19.13
N ARG A 304 2.15 -3.32 -19.80
CA ARG A 304 3.11 -4.29 -19.24
C ARG A 304 4.45 -3.62 -18.92
N SER A 305 4.94 -2.79 -19.84
CA SER A 305 6.19 -2.05 -19.67
C SER A 305 6.04 -0.99 -18.56
N ASP A 306 4.92 -0.26 -18.54
CA ASP A 306 4.62 0.74 -17.52
C ASP A 306 4.58 0.12 -16.11
N VAL A 307 3.96 -1.05 -15.96
CA VAL A 307 3.90 -1.78 -14.67
C VAL A 307 5.30 -2.18 -14.21
N LEU A 308 6.14 -2.71 -15.10
CA LEU A 308 7.51 -3.11 -14.74
C LEU A 308 8.32 -1.93 -14.22
N VAL A 309 8.29 -0.80 -14.94
CA VAL A 309 8.98 0.43 -14.52
C VAL A 309 8.44 0.94 -13.19
N LYS A 310 7.11 0.95 -13.00
CA LYS A 310 6.52 1.39 -11.72
C LYS A 310 6.88 0.48 -10.55
N LEU A 311 6.94 -0.83 -10.76
CA LEU A 311 7.37 -1.77 -9.72
C LEU A 311 8.82 -1.52 -9.31
N GLU A 312 9.72 -1.32 -10.28
CA GLU A 312 11.12 -1.00 -10.02
C GLU A 312 11.28 0.34 -9.28
N LEU A 313 10.56 1.38 -9.71
CA LEU A 313 10.55 2.67 -9.03
C LEU A 313 10.01 2.57 -7.59
N LEU A 314 8.97 1.77 -7.37
CA LEU A 314 8.39 1.55 -6.04
C LEU A 314 9.37 0.84 -5.12
N GLU A 315 10.06 -0.19 -5.61
CA GLU A 315 11.05 -0.96 -4.85
C GLU A 315 12.28 -0.12 -4.49
N ASN A 316 12.79 0.66 -5.44
CA ASN A 316 13.87 1.62 -5.21
C ASN A 316 13.47 2.67 -4.16
N LYS A 317 12.26 3.24 -4.30
CA LYS A 317 11.73 4.21 -3.33
C LYS A 317 11.56 3.58 -1.95
N LYS A 318 11.01 2.38 -1.86
CA LYS A 318 10.85 1.64 -0.59
C LYS A 318 12.19 1.50 0.12
N THR A 319 13.21 0.99 -0.57
CA THR A 319 14.50 0.68 0.04
C THR A 319 15.20 1.94 0.57
N GLN A 320 15.20 3.01 -0.22
CA GLN A 320 15.86 4.27 0.17
C GLN A 320 15.07 5.03 1.23
N ASP A 321 13.77 5.21 1.04
CA ASP A 321 12.93 6.05 1.91
C ASP A 321 12.68 5.38 3.26
N VAL A 322 12.34 4.08 3.29
CA VAL A 322 12.03 3.39 4.55
C VAL A 322 13.24 3.34 5.48
N ALA A 323 14.41 2.97 4.96
CA ALA A 323 15.64 2.94 5.76
C ALA A 323 16.01 4.34 6.26
N TYR A 324 15.90 5.35 5.40
CA TYR A 324 16.18 6.74 5.76
C TYR A 324 15.25 7.26 6.86
N GLN A 325 13.94 7.05 6.74
CA GLN A 325 12.97 7.49 7.75
C GLN A 325 13.14 6.73 9.07
N LEU A 326 13.37 5.42 9.04
CA LEU A 326 13.64 4.63 10.25
C LEU A 326 14.89 5.11 10.98
N ARG A 327 15.97 5.40 10.24
CA ARG A 327 17.19 5.97 10.83
C ARG A 327 16.92 7.30 11.53
N ARG A 328 16.22 8.21 10.86
CA ARG A 328 15.83 9.51 11.46
C ARG A 328 14.94 9.33 12.69
N PHE A 329 14.04 8.36 12.64
CA PHE A 329 13.15 8.04 13.75
C PHE A 329 13.93 7.57 14.99
N ILE A 330 14.86 6.62 14.79
CA ILE A 330 15.74 6.12 15.86
C ILE A 330 16.64 7.24 16.39
N GLN A 331 17.20 8.08 15.51
CA GLN A 331 18.03 9.23 15.91
C GLN A 331 17.25 10.20 16.80
N GLY A 332 16.00 10.53 16.46
CA GLY A 332 15.18 11.40 17.29
C GLY A 332 14.90 10.82 18.69
N LEU A 333 14.66 9.51 18.79
CA LEU A 333 14.52 8.82 20.08
C LEU A 333 15.84 8.83 20.87
N ALA A 334 16.95 8.53 20.21
CA ALA A 334 18.27 8.47 20.84
C ALA A 334 18.68 9.83 21.42
N LEU A 335 18.41 10.93 20.72
CA LEU A 335 18.65 12.28 21.22
C LEU A 335 17.89 12.54 22.54
N TYR A 336 16.60 12.22 22.59
CA TYR A 336 15.79 12.37 23.81
C TYR A 336 16.32 11.54 24.98
N HIS A 337 16.66 10.28 24.73
CA HIS A 337 17.18 9.40 25.78
C HIS A 337 18.57 9.84 26.26
N ASN A 338 19.42 10.32 25.36
CA ASN A 338 20.73 10.88 25.74
C ASN A 338 20.57 12.15 26.60
N GLU A 339 19.69 13.07 26.20
CA GLU A 339 19.37 14.26 27.02
C GLU A 339 18.81 13.85 28.39
N SER A 340 17.92 12.86 28.43
CA SER A 340 17.37 12.33 29.68
C SER A 340 18.46 11.77 30.60
N VAL A 341 19.43 11.03 30.05
CA VAL A 341 20.57 10.49 30.79
C VAL A 341 21.47 11.61 31.34
N GLU A 342 21.70 12.69 30.60
CA GLU A 342 22.45 13.85 31.11
C GLU A 342 21.70 14.52 32.27
N HIS A 343 20.38 14.72 32.14
CA HIS A 343 19.55 15.21 33.25
C HIS A 343 19.59 14.31 34.48
N LEU A 344 19.66 12.99 34.29
CA LEU A 344 19.82 11.99 35.37
C LEU A 344 21.18 12.13 36.07
N LYS A 345 22.26 12.33 35.32
CA LYS A 345 23.61 12.53 35.88
C LYS A 345 23.70 13.81 36.70
N ASP A 346 23.15 14.91 36.19
CA ASP A 346 23.14 16.20 36.89
C ASP A 346 22.36 16.13 38.22
N ASN A 347 21.38 15.22 38.31
CA ASN A 347 20.56 15.00 39.50
C ASN A 347 20.93 13.72 40.26
N ALA A 348 22.09 13.11 40.00
CA ALA A 348 22.48 11.83 40.62
C ALA A 348 22.59 11.94 42.16
N THR A 349 22.94 13.11 42.69
CA THR A 349 23.03 13.36 44.14
C THR A 349 21.67 13.56 44.81
N LEU A 350 20.58 13.63 44.02
CA LEU A 350 19.23 13.82 44.53
C LEU A 350 18.60 12.51 45.01
N PHE A 351 19.18 11.36 44.66
CA PHE A 351 18.64 10.04 44.94
C PHE A 351 19.63 9.15 45.71
N PRO A 352 19.18 8.38 46.73
CA PRO A 352 17.84 8.40 47.31
C PRO A 352 17.52 9.75 47.96
N VAL A 353 16.26 10.19 47.87
CA VAL A 353 15.77 11.35 48.63
C VAL A 353 15.72 10.92 50.10
N GLU A 354 16.86 10.95 50.77
CA GLU A 354 16.95 10.68 52.20
C GLU A 354 16.38 11.87 52.96
N VAL A 355 15.11 11.75 53.34
CA VAL A 355 14.45 12.68 54.26
C VAL A 355 14.74 12.18 55.67
N ASP A 356 15.72 12.79 56.33
CA ASP A 356 15.92 12.60 57.77
C ASP A 356 14.75 13.26 58.51
N LEU A 357 13.67 12.50 58.72
CA LEU A 357 12.53 12.93 59.51
C LEU A 357 12.95 13.01 60.98
N SER A 358 13.04 14.22 61.53
CA SER A 358 13.17 14.40 62.98
C SER A 358 11.94 13.82 63.71
N GLN A 359 12.06 13.39 64.97
CA GLN A 359 10.92 12.86 65.75
C GLN A 359 9.73 13.85 65.87
N ASN A 360 9.93 15.13 65.53
CA ASN A 360 8.93 16.18 65.53
C ASN A 360 8.39 16.51 64.12
N ALA A 361 8.73 15.74 63.09
CA ALA A 361 8.37 16.02 61.69
C ALA A 361 6.86 16.15 61.43
N PHE A 362 6.02 15.62 62.33
CA PHE A 362 4.56 15.72 62.25
C PHE A 362 3.95 16.67 63.30
N GLN A 363 4.76 17.41 64.07
CA GLN A 363 4.24 18.44 64.99
C GLN A 363 3.99 19.75 64.22
N TYR A 364 2.86 19.80 63.53
CA TYR A 364 2.35 21.04 62.96
C TYR A 364 1.95 21.98 64.11
N LYS A 365 2.69 23.06 64.33
CA LYS A 365 2.24 24.15 65.20
C LYS A 365 1.03 24.81 64.53
N SER A 366 -0.17 24.39 64.91
CA SER A 366 -1.41 25.02 64.50
C SER A 366 -1.36 26.50 64.88
N THR A 367 -1.28 27.40 63.89
CA THR A 367 -1.39 28.85 64.05
C THR A 367 -2.85 29.30 64.14
N ALA A 368 -3.69 28.56 64.88
CA ALA A 368 -5.03 29.01 65.24
C ALA A 368 -4.99 29.56 66.67
N GLN A 369 -5.20 30.87 66.81
CA GLN A 369 -5.47 31.51 68.09
C GLN A 369 -6.76 30.92 68.66
N ILE A 370 -6.64 30.07 69.68
CA ILE A 370 -7.79 29.62 70.47
C ILE A 370 -8.21 30.81 71.33
N ILE A 371 -9.36 31.40 70.98
CA ILE A 371 -10.07 32.33 71.86
C ILE A 371 -10.42 31.55 73.13
N GLN A 372 -9.87 32.01 74.26
CA GLN A 372 -10.30 31.58 75.58
C GLN A 372 -11.72 32.08 75.81
N ASP A 373 -12.67 31.18 76.04
CA ASP A 373 -13.81 31.47 76.90
C ASP A 373 -14.26 30.21 77.66
N ASN A 374 -13.92 30.25 78.94
CA ASN A 374 -14.46 29.62 80.14
C ASN A 374 -14.39 28.09 80.38
N PRO A 375 -14.07 27.66 81.62
CA PRO A 375 -13.86 26.28 82.01
C PRO A 375 -15.11 25.68 82.64
N GLU A 376 -15.49 24.48 82.24
CA GLU A 376 -15.99 23.41 83.11
C GLU A 376 -16.35 22.21 82.22
N GLU A 377 -15.97 21.03 82.71
CA GLU A 377 -16.27 19.68 82.19
C GLU A 377 -15.31 19.14 81.11
N GLU A 378 -14.20 18.60 81.61
CA GLU A 378 -13.48 17.46 81.01
C GLU A 378 -14.42 16.26 80.85
N GLU A 379 -14.56 15.73 79.63
CA GLU A 379 -14.64 14.28 79.42
C GLU A 379 -14.07 13.90 78.05
N GLU A 380 -13.37 12.77 78.05
CA GLU A 380 -12.32 12.33 77.13
C GLU A 380 -12.76 12.10 75.68
N LEU A 381 -11.98 12.63 74.73
CA LEU A 381 -11.95 12.14 73.34
C LEU A 381 -11.04 10.91 73.26
N GLU A 382 -11.65 9.73 73.35
CA GLU A 382 -11.06 8.45 73.03
C GLU A 382 -10.83 8.34 71.51
N PHE A 383 -9.59 8.55 71.03
CA PHE A 383 -9.10 7.98 69.77
C PHE A 383 -7.57 7.96 69.75
N GLY A 384 -7.00 6.91 70.33
CA GLY A 384 -5.54 6.79 70.48
C GLY A 384 -5.03 5.40 70.82
N LYS A 385 -5.68 4.33 70.34
CA LYS A 385 -5.15 2.95 70.40
C LYS A 385 -5.68 2.11 69.25
N GLU A 386 -5.14 2.26 68.04
CA GLU A 386 -5.44 1.29 66.96
C GLU A 386 -4.37 1.19 65.86
N ILE A 387 -3.09 1.43 66.16
CA ILE A 387 -2.00 1.21 65.17
C ILE A 387 -0.91 0.26 65.67
N HIS A 388 -0.99 -0.26 66.91
CA HIS A 388 0.00 -1.21 67.39
C HIS A 388 -0.40 -2.69 67.26
N GLU A 389 -1.64 -3.01 66.87
CA GLU A 389 -2.16 -4.40 66.91
C GLU A 389 -2.21 -5.14 65.56
N TYR A 390 -1.82 -4.51 64.45
CA TYR A 390 -1.81 -5.17 63.13
C TYR A 390 -0.46 -5.78 62.71
N HIS A 391 0.57 -5.72 63.55
CA HIS A 391 1.86 -6.35 63.25
C HIS A 391 2.03 -7.77 63.82
N ASP A 392 1.09 -8.26 64.64
CA ASP A 392 1.18 -9.57 65.32
C ASP A 392 0.22 -10.66 64.78
N ILE A 393 -0.47 -10.45 63.65
CA ILE A 393 -1.43 -11.43 63.06
C ILE A 393 -1.08 -11.81 61.61
N ALA A 394 0.20 -11.93 61.27
CA ALA A 394 0.64 -12.53 60.01
C ALA A 394 1.53 -13.78 60.15
N ASP A 395 1.84 -14.19 61.39
CA ASP A 395 2.81 -15.25 61.69
C ASP A 395 2.19 -16.52 62.32
N LEU A 396 0.98 -16.90 61.93
CA LEU A 396 0.38 -18.20 62.29
C LEU A 396 -0.46 -18.80 61.14
N ASP A 397 0.20 -19.35 60.12
CA ASP A 397 -0.07 -20.71 59.60
C ASP A 397 0.73 -20.99 58.30
N SER A 398 1.97 -21.49 58.45
CA SER A 398 2.45 -22.61 57.62
C SER A 398 3.61 -23.33 58.32
N LYS A 399 3.38 -24.60 58.62
CA LYS A 399 4.27 -25.49 59.37
C LYS A 399 5.54 -25.85 58.60
N GLU A 400 6.65 -25.81 59.35
CA GLU A 400 7.85 -26.67 59.36
C GLU A 400 8.40 -27.26 58.04
N ALA A 401 9.68 -26.95 57.77
CA ALA A 401 10.75 -27.94 57.92
C ALA A 401 12.12 -27.27 58.12
N LYS A 402 12.79 -27.66 59.21
CA LYS A 402 14.17 -27.33 59.58
C LYS A 402 15.17 -27.73 58.48
N LEU A 403 16.19 -26.91 58.26
CA LEU A 403 17.59 -27.35 58.30
C LEU A 403 18.57 -26.18 58.47
N MET A 404 19.51 -26.38 59.40
CA MET A 404 20.48 -25.43 59.93
C MET A 404 21.69 -25.19 59.01
N ASN A 405 22.25 -23.98 59.15
CA ASN A 405 23.68 -23.63 59.18
C ASN A 405 24.59 -24.07 58.01
N ARG A 406 25.32 -23.10 57.42
CA ARG A 406 26.71 -22.75 57.83
C ARG A 406 27.56 -22.19 56.65
N ARG A 407 28.16 -21.00 56.89
CA ARG A 407 29.47 -20.49 56.43
C ARG A 407 29.71 -20.10 54.95
N GLN A 408 30.00 -18.81 54.79
CA GLN A 408 31.27 -18.20 54.34
C GLN A 408 31.88 -18.56 52.97
N THR A 409 32.20 -17.48 52.23
CA THR A 409 33.17 -17.32 51.13
C THR A 409 32.77 -18.02 49.82
N LYS A 410 32.95 -17.46 48.62
CA LYS A 410 34.13 -16.76 48.08
C LYS A 410 33.78 -16.20 46.69
N ASP A 411 34.44 -15.14 46.27
CA ASP A 411 34.43 -14.58 44.92
C ASP A 411 34.60 -15.63 43.82
N ASN A 412 33.95 -15.41 42.67
CA ASN A 412 34.59 -15.62 41.38
C ASN A 412 33.94 -14.73 40.31
N ASP A 413 34.85 -14.00 39.68
CA ASP A 413 34.80 -13.19 38.47
C ASP A 413 34.43 -14.05 37.26
N ASP A 414 33.65 -13.50 36.32
CA ASP A 414 33.59 -13.94 34.93
C ASP A 414 33.07 -12.78 34.06
N THR A 415 34.02 -12.05 33.49
CA THR A 415 33.88 -11.16 32.33
C THR A 415 33.74 -11.96 31.03
N GLU A 416 32.73 -11.62 30.22
CA GLU A 416 32.62 -11.68 28.74
C GLU A 416 31.10 -11.68 28.42
N SER A 417 30.49 -10.96 27.50
CA SER A 417 30.91 -10.20 26.32
C SER A 417 29.65 -9.44 25.84
N SER A 418 29.68 -8.12 25.66
CA SER A 418 28.66 -7.40 24.89
C SER A 418 29.25 -6.93 23.56
N GLU A 419 29.03 -7.73 22.53
CA GLU A 419 29.37 -7.38 21.14
C GLU A 419 28.63 -6.09 20.73
N GLN A 420 29.40 -5.12 20.25
CA GLN A 420 28.92 -3.90 19.59
C GLN A 420 28.14 -4.28 18.33
N LEU A 421 26.84 -3.96 18.30
CA LEU A 421 25.96 -4.37 17.21
C LEU A 421 25.95 -3.45 15.99
N LEU A 422 26.57 -2.26 15.97
CA LEU A 422 26.59 -1.37 14.79
C LEU A 422 27.80 -0.42 14.76
N PRO A 423 28.47 -0.22 13.61
CA PRO A 423 29.56 0.75 13.47
C PRO A 423 29.09 2.18 13.15
N ASP A 424 29.74 3.15 13.78
CA ASP A 424 29.88 4.58 13.49
C ASP A 424 28.65 5.39 13.06
N PHE A 425 27.99 5.98 14.08
CA PHE A 425 27.17 7.18 13.93
C PHE A 425 28.06 8.42 13.78
N ASP A 426 28.46 8.74 12.54
CA ASP A 426 28.98 10.08 12.27
C ASP A 426 27.84 11.11 12.33
N SER A 427 28.05 12.13 13.16
CA SER A 427 27.13 13.23 13.41
C SER A 427 26.92 14.08 12.14
N VAL A 428 25.86 13.81 11.39
CA VAL A 428 25.36 14.76 10.40
C VAL A 428 24.53 15.81 11.15
N ALA A 429 25.14 16.97 11.36
CA ALA A 429 24.50 18.13 11.96
C ALA A 429 23.22 18.50 11.19
N LEU A 430 22.08 18.47 11.87
CA LEU A 430 20.89 19.17 11.43
C LEU A 430 21.21 20.67 11.54
N THR A 431 21.51 21.32 10.42
CA THR A 431 21.68 22.77 10.35
C THR A 431 20.37 23.44 10.75
N TYR A 432 20.35 24.03 11.95
CA TYR A 432 19.34 24.98 12.39
C TYR A 432 19.75 26.36 11.86
N ASP A 433 18.97 26.92 10.94
CA ASP A 433 19.08 28.34 10.59
C ASP A 433 18.70 29.17 11.83
N LYS A 434 19.64 30.02 12.25
CA LYS A 434 19.42 31.03 13.29
C LYS A 434 18.39 32.02 12.78
N VAL A 435 17.21 32.04 13.39
CA VAL A 435 16.31 33.19 13.33
C VAL A 435 16.41 33.95 14.64
N ASP A 436 16.56 35.26 14.50
CA ASP A 436 16.99 36.23 15.50
C ASP A 436 16.16 36.24 16.79
N LYS A 437 16.87 36.51 17.90
CA LYS A 437 16.31 36.93 19.17
C LYS A 437 15.66 38.29 19.01
N ALA A 438 14.35 38.37 19.22
CA ALA A 438 13.70 39.59 19.71
C ALA A 438 12.48 39.21 20.57
N ASP A 439 12.39 39.91 21.69
CA ASP A 439 11.44 39.82 22.79
C ASP A 439 9.99 39.46 22.42
N ASN A 440 9.47 38.40 23.07
CA ASN A 440 8.10 38.36 23.57
C ASN A 440 7.99 37.24 24.62
N MET A 441 8.19 37.65 25.87
CA MET A 441 7.86 36.87 27.05
C MET A 441 6.36 37.09 27.35
N ASP A 442 5.70 36.04 27.85
CA ASP A 442 4.28 35.95 28.23
C ASP A 442 3.23 35.91 27.12
N LYS A 443 2.89 34.68 26.71
CA LYS A 443 1.52 34.13 26.64
C LYS A 443 1.60 32.66 26.22
N SER A 444 1.62 31.76 27.20
CA SER A 444 1.49 30.32 26.99
C SER A 444 0.64 29.74 28.13
N ASP A 445 -0.58 30.26 28.26
CA ASP A 445 -1.61 29.65 29.09
C ASP A 445 -2.36 28.59 28.28
N ASN A 446 -2.40 27.37 28.82
CA ASN A 446 -3.30 26.27 28.48
C ASN A 446 -3.56 26.03 26.98
N MET A 447 -2.64 25.34 26.31
CA MET A 447 -3.05 24.57 25.13
C MET A 447 -3.66 23.25 25.63
N ASP A 448 -4.95 23.03 25.39
CA ASP A 448 -5.66 21.83 25.83
C ASP A 448 -4.93 20.56 25.35
N ASN A 449 -4.80 19.55 26.22
CA ASN A 449 -4.15 18.28 25.89
C ASN A 449 -4.77 17.61 24.65
N LEU A 450 -6.06 17.84 24.40
CA LEU A 450 -6.77 17.40 23.21
C LEU A 450 -6.29 18.13 21.95
N THR A 451 -6.02 19.44 22.04
CA THR A 451 -5.45 20.26 20.96
C THR A 451 -4.04 19.80 20.63
N LEU A 452 -3.21 19.49 21.63
CA LEU A 452 -1.85 18.97 21.41
C LEU A 452 -1.86 17.54 20.83
N LEU A 453 -2.79 16.68 21.25
CA LEU A 453 -2.97 15.34 20.66
C LEU A 453 -3.46 15.41 19.21
N THR A 454 -4.36 16.33 18.92
CA THR A 454 -4.90 16.59 17.58
C THR A 454 -3.82 17.21 16.69
N GLU A 455 -3.06 18.18 17.21
CA GLU A 455 -1.89 18.75 16.55
C GLU A 455 -0.78 17.71 16.36
N LEU A 456 -0.66 16.68 17.19
CA LEU A 456 0.32 15.61 17.01
C LEU A 456 -0.19 14.47 16.11
N GLY A 457 -1.48 14.48 15.71
CA GLY A 457 -2.10 13.43 14.89
C GLY A 457 -2.21 12.09 15.63
N LEU A 458 -2.30 12.15 16.97
CA LEU A 458 -2.34 10.99 17.88
C LEU A 458 -3.72 10.84 18.57
N ALA A 459 -4.72 11.62 18.16
CA ALA A 459 -6.06 11.61 18.75
C ALA A 459 -6.88 10.36 18.38
N ASP A 460 -6.65 9.76 17.20
CA ASP A 460 -7.47 8.67 16.65
C ASP A 460 -7.06 7.25 17.11
N THR A 461 -6.14 7.10 18.07
CA THR A 461 -5.65 5.77 18.50
C THR A 461 -6.52 5.10 19.58
N ASN A 462 -7.81 5.40 19.65
CA ASN A 462 -8.73 4.71 20.57
C ASN A 462 -8.89 3.24 20.16
N VAL A 463 -8.49 2.34 21.05
CA VAL A 463 -8.34 0.90 20.82
C VAL A 463 -9.68 0.14 20.78
N GLN A 464 -10.84 0.80 20.83
CA GLN A 464 -12.14 0.13 21.00
C GLN A 464 -13.08 0.11 19.80
N ASP A 465 -12.95 0.99 18.79
CA ASP A 465 -13.95 1.05 17.70
C ASP A 465 -13.52 0.43 16.36
N ASP A 466 -12.25 0.05 16.18
CA ASP A 466 -11.76 -0.45 14.88
C ASP A 466 -11.75 -1.99 14.75
N PHE A 467 -12.37 -2.70 15.70
CA PHE A 467 -12.59 -4.15 15.65
C PHE A 467 -14.01 -4.56 15.22
N GLY A 468 -14.95 -3.61 15.14
CA GLY A 468 -16.37 -3.87 14.83
C GLY A 468 -16.68 -4.06 13.34
N ASP A 469 -15.88 -3.48 12.44
CA ASP A 469 -16.11 -3.59 10.99
C ASP A 469 -15.43 -4.81 10.34
N PHE A 470 -14.77 -5.66 11.14
CA PHE A 470 -14.01 -6.80 10.63
C PHE A 470 -14.84 -8.07 10.41
N GLN A 471 -16.18 -8.05 10.59
CA GLN A 471 -17.02 -9.25 10.43
C GLN A 471 -18.18 -9.17 9.43
N ASN A 472 -18.45 -8.02 8.79
CA ASN A 472 -19.53 -7.92 7.78
C ASN A 472 -19.09 -7.40 6.40
N GLY A 473 -17.79 -7.22 6.14
CA GLY A 473 -17.28 -6.62 4.90
C GLY A 473 -17.10 -7.55 3.69
N LEU A 474 -17.51 -8.83 3.75
CA LEU A 474 -17.15 -9.80 2.69
C LEU A 474 -18.09 -9.78 1.46
N LEU A 475 -19.12 -8.94 1.44
CA LEU A 475 -20.02 -8.80 0.27
C LEU A 475 -19.98 -7.42 -0.42
N ASP A 476 -19.56 -6.37 0.28
CA ASP A 476 -19.78 -4.98 -0.17
C ASP A 476 -18.59 -4.37 -0.94
N GLU A 477 -17.47 -5.09 -1.04
CA GLU A 477 -16.28 -4.67 -1.80
C GLU A 477 -16.32 -5.13 -3.29
N PHE A 478 -17.41 -5.78 -3.71
CA PHE A 478 -17.60 -6.27 -5.08
C PHE A 478 -18.40 -5.34 -6.00
N LEU A 479 -18.85 -4.19 -5.51
CA LEU A 479 -19.48 -3.15 -6.34
C LEU A 479 -18.67 -1.84 -6.25
N PRO A 480 -18.33 -1.20 -7.38
CA PRO A 480 -17.59 0.05 -7.35
C PRO A 480 -18.43 1.13 -6.65
N LYS A 481 -17.90 1.70 -5.55
CA LYS A 481 -18.44 2.94 -4.99
C LYS A 481 -18.21 4.07 -6.00
N ALA A 482 -19.31 4.62 -6.50
CA ALA A 482 -19.33 5.66 -7.52
C ALA A 482 -18.61 6.93 -7.03
N SER A 483 -17.38 7.16 -7.52
CA SER A 483 -16.79 8.50 -7.58
C SER A 483 -17.32 9.20 -8.83
N GLY A 484 -17.95 10.36 -8.63
CA GLY A 484 -18.89 10.99 -9.55
C GLY A 484 -18.34 11.62 -10.84
N ASP A 485 -17.40 10.98 -11.55
CA ASP A 485 -16.89 11.53 -12.83
C ASP A 485 -16.80 10.53 -13.99
N ASP A 486 -17.33 9.31 -13.86
CA ASP A 486 -17.27 8.28 -14.92
C ASP A 486 -18.66 7.73 -15.32
N LYS A 487 -19.66 8.63 -15.45
CA LYS A 487 -21.06 8.29 -15.75
C LYS A 487 -21.36 7.80 -17.18
N ASN A 488 -20.40 7.24 -17.91
CA ASN A 488 -20.64 6.78 -19.28
C ASN A 488 -20.33 5.30 -19.55
N ASP A 489 -20.01 4.51 -18.52
CA ASP A 489 -19.93 3.07 -18.72
C ASP A 489 -21.33 2.44 -18.63
N ILE A 490 -21.84 2.01 -19.78
CA ILE A 490 -23.11 1.27 -19.93
C ILE A 490 -23.15 0.05 -18.97
N PHE A 491 -21.97 -0.44 -18.58
CA PHE A 491 -21.78 -1.56 -17.67
C PHE A 491 -22.11 -1.25 -16.21
N ASP A 492 -21.79 -0.07 -15.68
CA ASP A 492 -22.14 0.31 -14.30
C ASP A 492 -23.66 0.39 -14.12
N LYS A 493 -24.36 0.81 -15.18
CA LYS A 493 -25.83 0.83 -15.24
C LYS A 493 -26.43 -0.58 -15.33
N LEU A 494 -25.84 -1.48 -16.11
CA LEU A 494 -26.27 -2.88 -16.21
C LEU A 494 -26.07 -3.65 -14.90
N LEU A 495 -24.97 -3.42 -14.19
CA LEU A 495 -24.71 -4.03 -12.89
C LEU A 495 -25.61 -3.46 -11.79
N SER A 496 -25.89 -2.15 -11.80
CA SER A 496 -26.84 -1.55 -10.88
C SER A 496 -28.25 -2.13 -11.09
N ASP A 497 -28.66 -2.31 -12.34
CA ASP A 497 -30.00 -2.82 -12.68
C ASP A 497 -30.17 -4.31 -12.30
N PHE A 498 -29.10 -5.11 -12.37
CA PHE A 498 -29.11 -6.49 -11.86
C PHE A 498 -29.14 -6.58 -10.32
N SER A 499 -28.52 -5.62 -9.62
CA SER A 499 -28.49 -5.60 -8.15
C SER A 499 -29.83 -5.22 -7.51
N LEU A 500 -30.70 -4.53 -8.26
CA LEU A 500 -32.03 -4.08 -7.81
C LEU A 500 -33.13 -5.14 -7.95
N LEU A 501 -32.85 -6.28 -8.61
CA LEU A 501 -33.80 -7.39 -8.78
C LEU A 501 -33.75 -8.43 -7.64
N ASN A 502 -32.83 -8.28 -6.68
CA ASN A 502 -32.65 -9.19 -5.54
C ASN A 502 -32.91 -8.53 -4.17
N LYS A 503 -33.74 -7.48 -4.10
CA LYS A 503 -34.28 -6.95 -2.85
C LYS A 503 -35.80 -6.91 -2.87
#